data_AF-A0A851HBY0-F1
#
_entry.id   AF-A0A851HBY0-F1
#
_cell.length_a   1.000
_cell.length_b   1.000
_cell.length_c   1.000
_cell.angle_alpha   90.00
_cell.angle_beta   90.00
_cell.angle_gamma   90.00
#
_symmetry.space_group_name_H-M   'P 1'
#
loop_
_entity.id
_entity.type
_entity.pdbx_description
1 polymer ?
#
loop_
_entity_poly.entity_id
_entity_poly.type
_entity_poly.pdbx_seq_one_letter_code
_entity_poly.pdbx_strand_id
1 'polypeptide(L)' 'MKETYYSPNGDPAHINDYDPQTNKITQITRSHSDGTKSVASYSLNGTISSITIFNPNGSIKEIK' A
#
# COMPACT_ATOMS: atom_id res chain seq x y z
N MET A 1 9.33 5.52 -8.62
CA MET A 1 9.06 6.75 -7.81
C MET A 1 8.27 6.35 -6.57
N LYS A 2 8.29 7.14 -5.50
CA LYS A 2 7.51 6.89 -4.28
C LYS A 2 6.84 8.17 -3.82
N GLU A 3 5.54 8.10 -3.53
CA GLU A 3 4.75 9.21 -3.00
C GLU A 3 4.11 8.80 -1.67
N THR A 4 4.09 9.72 -0.71
CA THR A 4 3.47 9.49 0.60
C THR A 4 2.39 10.54 0.81
N TYR A 5 1.20 10.08 1.16
CA TYR A 5 0.05 10.90 1.45
C TYR A 5 -0.22 10.84 2.95
N TYR A 6 -0.38 12.01 3.55
CA TYR A 6 -0.59 12.17 4.97
C TYR A 6 -2.05 12.54 5.24
N SER A 7 -2.60 12.03 6.34
CA SER A 7 -3.88 12.50 6.88
C SER A 7 -3.73 13.92 7.46
N PRO A 8 -4.84 14.63 7.74
CA PRO A 8 -4.79 15.99 8.27
C PRO A 8 -4.02 16.15 9.59
N ASN A 9 -3.87 15.07 10.35
CA ASN A 9 -3.07 15.02 11.59
C ASN A 9 -1.58 14.74 11.35
N GLY A 10 -1.13 14.58 10.10
CA GLY A 10 0.26 14.34 9.74
C GLY A 10 0.69 12.87 9.71
N ASP A 11 -0.21 11.92 9.99
CA ASP A 11 0.12 10.50 9.92
C ASP A 11 0.12 9.97 8.46
N PRO A 12 0.95 8.98 8.10
CA PRO A 12 0.95 8.40 6.76
C PRO A 12 -0.35 7.63 6.50
N ALA A 13 -1.24 8.20 5.68
CA ALA A 13 -2.49 7.57 5.28
C ALA A 13 -2.24 6.46 4.25
N HIS A 14 -1.47 6.75 3.20
CA HIS A 14 -1.03 5.75 2.23
C HIS A 14 0.23 6.15 1.48
N ILE A 15 0.89 5.15 0.90
CA ILE A 15 2.12 5.26 0.12
C ILE A 15 1.87 4.58 -1.23
N ASN A 16 2.21 5.26 -2.31
CA ASN A 16 2.21 4.70 -3.66
C ASN A 16 3.65 4.50 -4.13
N ASP A 17 3.96 3.29 -4.58
CA ASP A 17 5.19 2.98 -5.29
C ASP A 17 4.89 2.85 -6.79
N TYR A 18 5.78 3.38 -7.61
CA TYR A 18 5.64 3.44 -9.06
C TYR A 18 6.86 2.86 -9.76
N ASP A 19 6.61 2.14 -10.84
CA ASP A 19 7.64 1.70 -11.78
C ASP A 19 8.34 2.92 -12.41
N PRO A 20 9.68 3.03 -12.35
CA PRO A 20 10.39 4.23 -12.80
C PRO A 20 10.43 4.39 -14.33
N GLN A 21 10.18 3.33 -15.10
CA GLN A 21 10.22 3.38 -16.56
C GLN A 21 8.87 3.79 -17.16
N THR A 22 7.78 3.31 -16.55
CA THR A 22 6.41 3.46 -17.05
C THR A 22 5.57 4.45 -16.24
N ASN A 23 6.06 4.85 -15.07
CA ASN A 23 5.36 5.68 -14.10
C ASN A 23 3.99 5.12 -13.64
N LYS A 24 3.80 3.80 -13.78
CA LYS A 24 2.59 3.10 -13.32
C LYS A 24 2.74 2.65 -11.88
N ILE A 25 1.64 2.64 -11.14
CA ILE A 25 1.60 2.12 -9.76
C ILE A 25 1.94 0.63 -9.77
N THR A 26 2.89 0.23 -8.93
CA THR A 26 3.24 -1.17 -8.68
C THR A 26 2.75 -1.65 -7.33
N GLN A 27 2.61 -0.73 -6.36
CA GLN A 27 2.19 -1.06 -5.01
C GLN A 27 1.51 0.12 -4.33
N ILE A 28 0.51 -0.18 -3.49
CA ILE A 28 -0.08 0.78 -2.56
C ILE A 28 -0.06 0.19 -1.15
N THR A 29 0.53 0.92 -0.21
CA THR A 29 0.43 0.62 1.22
C THR A 29 -0.55 1.57 1.87
N ARG A 30 -1.52 1.08 2.64
CA ARG A 30 -2.46 1.89 3.43
C ARG A 30 -2.31 1.58 4.91
N SER A 31 -2.33 2.62 5.74
CA SER A 31 -2.43 2.48 7.19
C SER A 31 -3.87 2.73 7.62
N HIS A 32 -4.39 1.89 8.51
CA HIS A 32 -5.73 2.00 9.05
C HIS A 32 -5.69 2.50 10.50
N SER A 33 -6.77 3.11 10.97
CA SER A 33 -6.86 3.67 12.32
C SER A 33 -6.81 2.63 13.44
N ASP A 34 -7.10 1.36 13.13
CA ASP A 34 -6.94 0.22 14.04
C ASP A 34 -5.47 -0.27 14.13
N GLY A 35 -4.55 0.41 13.46
CA GLY A 35 -3.13 0.07 13.39
C GLY A 35 -2.79 -1.00 12.35
N THR A 36 -3.79 -1.61 11.69
CA THR A 36 -3.52 -2.56 10.61
C THR A 36 -2.96 -1.85 9.39
N LYS A 37 -2.28 -2.62 8.53
CA LYS A 37 -1.77 -2.13 7.25
C LYS A 37 -2.21 -3.06 6.14
N SER A 38 -2.50 -2.52 4.98
CA SER A 38 -2.75 -3.33 3.77
C SER A 38 -1.79 -2.94 2.67
N VAL A 39 -1.21 -3.93 2.00
CA VAL A 39 -0.35 -3.75 0.84
C VAL A 39 -1.04 -4.40 -0.36
N ALA A 40 -1.39 -3.59 -1.36
CA ALA A 40 -1.91 -4.07 -2.62
C ALA A 40 -0.80 -3.99 -3.68
N SER A 41 -0.51 -5.11 -4.35
CA SER A 41 0.42 -5.17 -5.47
C SER A 41 -0.36 -5.18 -6.79
N TYR A 42 0.23 -4.57 -7.82
CA TYR A 42 -0.39 -4.40 -9.13
C TYR A 42 0.46 -5.05 -10.21
N SER A 43 -0.18 -5.74 -11.14
CA SER A 43 0.46 -6.21 -12.37
C SER A 43 0.70 -5.06 -13.36
N LEU A 44 1.49 -5.30 -14.39
CA LEU A 44 1.89 -4.30 -15.42
C LEU A 44 0.71 -3.64 -16.16
N ASN A 45 -0.43 -4.31 -16.23
CA ASN A 45 -1.69 -3.81 -16.80
C ASN A 45 -2.51 -2.96 -15.81
N GLY A 46 -2.05 -2.79 -14.56
CA GLY A 46 -2.71 -2.01 -13.52
C GLY A 46 -3.82 -2.75 -12.76
N THR A 47 -3.96 -4.07 -12.93
CA THR A 47 -4.89 -4.87 -12.11
C THR A 47 -4.24 -5.29 -10.81
N ILE A 48 -5.02 -5.40 -9.73
CA ILE A 48 -4.54 -5.90 -8.44
C ILE A 48 -4.15 -7.37 -8.62
N SER A 49 -2.91 -7.70 -8.28
CA SER A 49 -2.38 -9.07 -8.29
C SER A 49 -2.52 -9.76 -6.93
N SER A 50 -2.44 -9.00 -5.85
CA SER A 50 -2.56 -9.51 -4.48
C SER A 50 -2.84 -8.38 -3.49
N ILE A 51 -3.44 -8.72 -2.36
CA ILE A 51 -3.56 -7.83 -1.20
C ILE A 51 -3.13 -8.60 0.05
N THR A 52 -2.11 -8.10 0.74
CA THR A 52 -1.70 -8.61 2.05
C THR A 52 -2.14 -7.65 3.14
N ILE A 53 -2.83 -8.16 4.15
CA ILE A 53 -3.24 -7.42 5.34
C ILE A 53 -2.34 -7.83 6.49
N PHE A 54 -1.81 -6.86 7.21
CA PHE A 54 -0.93 -7.02 8.36
C PHE A 54 -1.63 -6.53 9.62
N ASN A 55 -1.46 -7.26 10.71
CA ASN A 55 -1.81 -6.82 12.06
C ASN A 55 -0.90 -5.65 12.48
N PRO A 56 -1.26 -4.90 13.55
CA PRO A 56 -0.43 -3.80 14.05
C PRO A 56 1.00 -4.23 14.45
N ASN A 57 1.18 -5.49 14.86
CA ASN A 57 2.50 -6.06 15.18
C ASN A 57 3.32 -6.50 13.95
N GLY A 58 2.83 -6.24 12.73
CA GLY A 58 3.50 -6.59 11.48
C GLY A 58 3.31 -8.04 11.02
N SER A 59 2.63 -8.90 11.79
CA SER A 59 2.30 -10.26 11.34
C SER A 59 1.25 -10.23 10.23
N ILE A 60 1.30 -11.19 9.32
CA ILE A 60 0.29 -11.35 8.27
C ILE A 60 -1.03 -11.77 8.93
N LYS A 61 -2.07 -10.98 8.68
CA LYS A 61 -3.46 -11.27 9.06
C LYS A 61 -4.17 -12.07 7.98
N GLU A 62 -4.01 -11.66 6.71
CA GLU A 62 -4.73 -12.24 5.57
C GLU A 62 -3.99 -11.96 4.25
N ILE A 63 -4.14 -12.83 3.26
CA ILE A 63 -3.70 -12.64 1.87
C ILE A 63 -4.89 -12.90 0.95
N LYS A 64 -5.16 -11.99 0.01
CA LYS A 64 -6.23 -12.07 -1.00
C LYS A 64 -5.68 -11.96 -2.41
#